data_AF-A0A653C768-F1
#
_entry.id   AF-A0A653C768-F1
#
_cell.length_a   1.000
_cell.length_b   1.000
_cell.length_c   1.000
_cell.angle_alpha   90.00
_cell.angle_beta   90.00
_cell.angle_gamma   90.00
#
_symmetry.space_group_name_H-M   'P 1'
#
loop_
_entity.id
_entity.type
_entity.pdbx_description
1 polymer ?
#
loop_
_entity_poly.entity_id
_entity_poly.type
_entity_poly.pdbx_seq_one_letter_code
_entity_poly.pdbx_strand_id
1 'polypeptide(L)'
;SIPRHVNFFSKIFGVILSHYVFFFTVRNGYSCVPVALAEGLDIKLNAAVRKVEYNHRGVEVTVYNPRNPSTTNTYHADVVLCTLPLGVLKLSAAPSSSQLNTVQFSPPLPDWKTSAIQRLGFGNLNKVVLCFERIFWNPQANLFGHVGSTTASRGELFLFWNLYKAPVLLALVAGEAAAIMENVTDDVIVGRVFFAGEHTIRNYPATVHGAFLSGLREASRIADQIIGNPCMPQPAE
;
A
#
# COMPACT_ATOMS: atom_id res chain seq x y z
N SER A 1 37.75 -7.52 -7.44
CA SER A 1 36.60 -7.37 -8.35
C SER A 1 35.38 -7.98 -7.69
N ILE A 2 34.64 -7.20 -6.90
CA ILE A 2 33.53 -7.68 -6.04
C ILE A 2 32.25 -6.98 -6.51
N PRO A 3 31.10 -7.69 -6.65
CA PRO A 3 29.97 -7.20 -7.43
C PRO A 3 29.18 -6.11 -6.72
N ARG A 4 28.60 -5.23 -7.53
CA ARG A 4 27.71 -4.13 -7.12
C ARG A 4 26.47 -4.68 -6.43
N HIS A 5 26.25 -4.25 -5.19
CA HIS A 5 24.98 -4.41 -4.48
C HIS A 5 23.85 -3.78 -5.29
N VAL A 6 22.89 -4.60 -5.73
CA VAL A 6 21.60 -4.14 -6.25
C VAL A 6 20.62 -4.12 -5.08
N ASN A 7 20.41 -2.95 -4.49
CA ASN A 7 19.36 -2.75 -3.50
C ASN A 7 18.05 -2.44 -4.22
N PHE A 8 17.10 -3.37 -4.18
CA PHE A 8 15.73 -3.16 -4.66
C PHE A 8 14.94 -2.42 -3.57
N PHE A 9 14.86 -1.09 -3.68
CA PHE A 9 13.90 -0.30 -2.90
C PHE A 9 12.63 -0.03 -3.75
N SER A 10 11.49 -0.25 -3.11
CA SER A 10 10.11 0.06 -3.54
C SER A 10 9.92 0.82 -4.87
N LYS A 11 9.32 0.13 -5.85
CA LYS A 11 8.53 0.65 -6.98
C LYS A 11 9.18 1.63 -7.97
N ILE A 12 10.48 1.87 -7.91
CA ILE A 12 11.19 2.71 -8.89
C ILE A 12 12.47 1.98 -9.36
N PHE A 13 12.61 1.80 -10.66
CA PHE A 13 13.84 1.28 -11.25
C PHE A 13 14.79 2.45 -11.49
N GLY A 14 15.96 2.43 -10.83
CA GLY A 14 17.01 3.44 -11.03
C GLY A 14 18.06 2.92 -12.00
N VAL A 15 18.31 3.64 -13.10
CA VAL A 15 19.48 3.39 -13.96
C VAL A 15 20.53 4.44 -13.63
N ILE A 16 21.73 3.99 -13.25
CA ILE A 16 22.88 4.86 -12.96
C ILE A 16 23.68 5.02 -14.26
N LEU A 17 23.60 6.20 -14.88
CA LEU A 17 24.50 6.62 -15.95
C LEU A 17 25.38 7.76 -15.40
N SER A 18 26.68 7.47 -15.28
CA SER A 18 27.79 8.39 -14.97
C SER A 18 27.39 9.78 -14.41
N HIS A 19 27.00 9.83 -13.13
CA HIS A 19 26.61 11.03 -12.34
C HIS A 19 25.12 11.41 -12.27
N TYR A 20 24.23 10.77 -13.01
CA TYR A 20 22.78 10.99 -12.90
C TYR A 20 22.02 9.69 -12.59
N VAL A 21 21.10 9.78 -11.63
CA VAL A 21 20.13 8.71 -11.32
C VAL A 21 18.83 9.09 -12.00
N PHE A 22 18.43 8.32 -13.00
CA PHE A 22 17.11 8.45 -13.61
C PHE A 22 16.16 7.41 -13.03
N PHE A 23 14.98 7.88 -12.67
CA PHE A 23 13.92 7.06 -12.10
C PHE A 23 12.85 6.79 -13.16
N PHE A 24 12.55 5.51 -13.39
CA PHE A 24 11.55 5.08 -14.35
C PHE A 24 10.36 4.43 -13.66
N THR A 25 9.18 4.60 -14.28
CA THR A 25 7.93 4.01 -13.85
C THR A 25 7.43 3.03 -14.90
N VAL A 26 6.94 1.87 -14.47
CA VAL A 26 6.46 0.82 -15.36
C VAL A 26 4.98 1.04 -15.64
N ARG A 27 4.69 1.60 -16.82
CA ARG A 27 3.36 2.11 -17.18
C ARG A 27 2.29 1.03 -17.38
N ASN A 28 2.68 -0.19 -17.73
CA ASN A 28 1.78 -1.34 -17.89
C ASN A 28 1.58 -2.13 -16.59
N GLY A 29 1.99 -1.58 -15.45
CA GLY A 29 1.89 -2.23 -14.14
C GLY A 29 3.09 -3.15 -13.86
N TYR A 30 3.66 -3.03 -12.66
CA TYR A 30 4.87 -3.76 -12.30
C TYR A 30 4.63 -5.27 -12.09
N SER A 31 3.37 -5.73 -12.07
CA SER A 31 3.01 -7.15 -11.97
C SER A 31 3.46 -7.98 -13.15
N CYS A 32 3.67 -7.38 -14.34
CA CYS A 32 4.16 -8.12 -15.50
C CYS A 32 5.52 -8.81 -15.24
N VAL A 33 6.37 -8.23 -14.41
CA VAL A 33 7.69 -8.78 -14.08
C VAL A 33 7.58 -10.08 -13.27
N PRO A 34 6.96 -10.11 -12.06
CA PRO A 34 6.83 -11.36 -11.31
C PRO A 34 5.95 -12.39 -12.01
N VAL A 35 4.96 -11.97 -12.83
CA VAL A 35 4.16 -12.91 -13.64
C VAL A 35 5.04 -13.62 -14.68
N ALA A 36 5.90 -12.88 -15.39
CA ALA A 36 6.82 -13.48 -16.35
C ALA A 36 7.87 -14.38 -15.66
N LEU A 37 8.39 -13.97 -14.50
CA LEU A 37 9.35 -14.78 -13.74
C LEU A 37 8.74 -16.05 -13.13
N ALA A 38 7.42 -16.09 -12.95
CA ALA A 38 6.70 -17.25 -12.43
C ALA A 38 6.48 -18.33 -13.49
N GLU A 39 6.68 -18.04 -14.77
CA GLU A 39 6.45 -18.98 -15.86
C GLU A 39 7.36 -20.22 -15.72
N GLY A 40 6.75 -21.41 -15.76
CA GLY A 40 7.46 -22.69 -15.62
C GLY A 40 7.86 -23.06 -14.19
N LEU A 41 7.51 -22.26 -13.18
CA LEU A 41 7.77 -22.57 -11.77
C LEU A 41 6.58 -23.25 -11.09
N ASP A 42 6.85 -24.19 -10.20
CA ASP A 42 5.82 -24.79 -9.35
C ASP A 42 5.50 -23.87 -8.16
N ILE A 43 4.45 -23.06 -8.30
CA ILE A 43 4.04 -22.08 -7.28
C ILE A 43 2.72 -22.52 -6.63
N LYS A 44 2.76 -22.73 -5.31
CA LYS A 44 1.56 -23.05 -4.51
C LYS A 44 0.95 -21.78 -3.93
N LEU A 45 -0.08 -21.25 -4.60
CA LEU A 45 -0.88 -20.14 -4.07
C LEU A 45 -1.85 -20.61 -2.98
N ASN A 46 -2.29 -19.69 -2.12
CA ASN A 46 -3.15 -20.01 -0.96
C ASN A 46 -2.54 -21.06 -0.01
N ALA A 47 -1.20 -21.12 0.07
CA ALA A 47 -0.45 -21.96 0.99
C ALA A 47 0.30 -21.07 2.00
N ALA A 48 -0.37 -20.66 3.07
CA ALA A 48 0.25 -19.86 4.12
C ALA A 48 1.11 -20.76 5.03
N VAL A 49 2.41 -20.47 5.12
CA VAL A 49 3.32 -21.19 6.00
C VAL A 49 2.96 -20.92 7.45
N ARG A 50 2.88 -21.97 8.26
CA ARG A 50 2.61 -21.90 9.70
C ARG A 50 3.81 -22.32 10.53
N LYS A 51 4.53 -23.34 10.07
CA LYS A 51 5.68 -23.90 10.79
C LYS A 51 6.77 -24.32 9.81
N VAL A 52 8.02 -24.07 10.20
CA VAL A 52 9.22 -24.50 9.49
C VAL A 52 10.07 -25.29 10.47
N GLU A 53 10.19 -26.59 10.24
CA GLU A 53 10.99 -27.51 11.04
C GLU A 53 12.23 -27.90 10.27
N TYR A 54 13.42 -27.68 10.84
CA TYR A 54 14.67 -27.93 10.14
C TYR A 54 15.66 -28.66 11.05
N ASN A 55 16.35 -29.63 10.49
CA ASN A 55 17.36 -30.41 11.20
C ASN A 55 18.46 -30.86 10.23
N HIS A 56 19.38 -31.69 10.71
CA HIS A 56 20.52 -32.20 9.92
C HIS A 56 20.12 -33.13 8.77
N ARG A 57 18.86 -33.59 8.71
CA ARG A 57 18.32 -34.50 7.68
C ARG A 57 17.45 -33.79 6.65
N GLY A 58 17.16 -32.50 6.82
CA GLY A 58 16.32 -31.73 5.90
C GLY A 58 15.35 -30.79 6.62
N VAL A 59 14.32 -30.37 5.89
CA VAL A 59 13.31 -29.40 6.30
C VAL A 59 11.90 -29.92 6.03
N GLU A 60 11.01 -29.66 6.96
CA GLU A 60 9.58 -29.88 6.87
C GLU A 60 8.82 -28.55 7.03
N VAL A 61 7.94 -28.22 6.09
CA VAL A 61 7.18 -26.97 6.08
C VAL A 61 5.69 -27.27 6.13
N THR A 62 5.06 -26.90 7.25
CA THR A 62 3.61 -27.00 7.42
C THR A 62 2.94 -25.74 6.89
N VAL A 63 1.97 -25.91 6.00
CA VAL A 63 1.15 -24.83 5.45
C VAL A 63 -0.33 -25.08 5.71
N TYR A 64 -1.13 -24.02 5.62
CA TYR A 64 -2.59 -24.12 5.62
C TYR A 64 -3.19 -23.22 4.54
N ASN A 65 -4.43 -23.48 4.16
CA ASN A 65 -5.16 -22.60 3.25
C ASN A 65 -5.86 -21.49 4.04
N PRO A 66 -5.56 -20.20 3.82
CA PRO A 66 -6.25 -19.11 4.52
C PRO A 66 -7.77 -19.11 4.34
N ARG A 67 -8.27 -19.67 3.23
CA ARG A 67 -9.71 -19.80 2.96
C ARG A 67 -10.36 -20.99 3.68
N ASN A 68 -9.56 -21.98 4.08
CA ASN A 68 -10.01 -23.15 4.84
C ASN A 68 -8.94 -23.54 5.88
N PRO A 69 -8.88 -22.83 7.03
CA PRO A 69 -7.76 -22.95 7.97
C PRO A 69 -7.68 -24.29 8.70
N SER A 70 -8.74 -25.10 8.67
CA SER A 70 -8.76 -26.41 9.35
C SER A 70 -7.90 -27.46 8.65
N THR A 71 -7.60 -27.27 7.35
CA THR A 71 -6.80 -28.24 6.58
C THR A 71 -5.36 -27.75 6.45
N THR A 72 -4.43 -28.57 6.94
CA THR A 72 -2.99 -28.35 6.83
C THR A 72 -2.35 -29.34 5.87
N ASN A 73 -1.34 -28.89 5.13
CA ASN A 73 -0.50 -29.74 4.29
C ASN A 73 0.96 -29.58 4.72
N THR A 74 1.78 -30.59 4.43
CA THR A 74 3.20 -30.60 4.76
C THR A 74 4.03 -30.81 3.51
N TYR A 75 5.12 -30.06 3.37
CA TYR A 75 6.13 -30.24 2.33
C TYR A 75 7.47 -30.61 2.93
N HIS A 76 8.15 -31.58 2.32
CA HIS A 76 9.50 -31.98 2.71
C HIS A 76 10.51 -31.52 1.65
N ALA A 77 11.68 -31.06 2.09
CA ALA A 77 12.78 -30.62 1.23
C ALA A 77 14.13 -30.77 1.94
N ASP A 78 15.23 -30.74 1.20
CA ASP A 78 16.57 -30.75 1.80
C ASP A 78 16.94 -29.38 2.41
N VAL A 79 16.43 -28.30 1.82
CA VAL A 79 16.76 -26.90 2.17
C VAL A 79 15.52 -26.02 2.04
N VAL A 80 15.44 -24.95 2.85
CA VAL A 80 14.41 -23.92 2.73
C VAL A 80 15.02 -22.53 2.50
N LEU A 81 14.47 -21.80 1.53
CA LEU A 81 14.77 -20.39 1.31
C LEU A 81 13.66 -19.53 1.90
N CYS A 82 13.96 -18.81 2.98
CA CYS A 82 12.99 -17.94 3.65
C CYS A 82 13.03 -16.53 3.06
N THR A 83 11.97 -16.15 2.34
CA THR A 83 11.76 -14.79 1.80
C THR A 83 10.64 -14.05 2.52
N LEU A 84 10.36 -14.42 3.77
CA LEU A 84 9.34 -13.75 4.57
C LEU A 84 9.70 -12.27 4.75
N PRO A 85 8.72 -11.34 4.64
CA PRO A 85 8.96 -9.94 4.95
C PRO A 85 9.49 -9.75 6.37
N LEU A 86 10.33 -8.75 6.58
CA LEU A 86 10.91 -8.47 7.91
C LEU A 86 9.81 -8.24 8.98
N GLY A 87 8.70 -7.60 8.63
CA GLY A 87 7.55 -7.44 9.54
C GLY A 87 6.99 -8.78 10.04
N VAL A 88 6.89 -9.79 9.15
CA VAL A 88 6.47 -11.15 9.52
C VAL A 88 7.52 -11.81 10.42
N LEU A 89 8.80 -11.67 10.07
CA LEU A 89 9.90 -12.22 10.87
C LEU A 89 9.98 -11.61 12.28
N LYS A 90 9.66 -10.31 12.43
CA LYS A 90 9.57 -9.66 13.74
C LYS A 90 8.48 -10.27 14.63
N LEU A 91 7.32 -10.61 14.04
CA LEU A 91 6.24 -11.30 14.76
C LEU A 91 6.65 -12.73 15.14
N SER A 92 7.34 -13.44 14.24
CA SER A 92 7.86 -14.79 14.49
C SER A 92 8.98 -14.85 15.54
N ALA A 93 9.78 -13.79 15.65
CA ALA A 93 10.87 -13.68 16.63
C ALA A 93 10.42 -13.11 18.00
N ALA A 94 9.14 -12.74 18.13
CA ALA A 94 8.60 -12.21 19.38
C ALA A 94 8.31 -13.36 20.38
N PRO A 95 8.74 -13.27 21.66
CA PRO A 95 8.61 -14.35 22.64
C PRO A 95 7.17 -14.75 23.03
N SER A 96 6.14 -14.04 22.56
CA SER A 96 4.77 -14.13 23.06
C SER A 96 3.69 -14.07 21.97
N SER A 97 4.02 -14.34 20.71
CA SER A 97 3.06 -14.21 19.62
C SER A 97 2.18 -15.46 19.43
N SER A 98 1.17 -15.60 20.30
CA SER A 98 -0.02 -16.43 20.05
C SER A 98 -0.94 -15.84 18.96
N GLN A 99 -0.37 -15.08 18.01
CA GLN A 99 -1.11 -14.48 16.92
C GLN A 99 -1.35 -15.52 15.83
N LEU A 100 -2.58 -15.56 15.32
CA LEU A 100 -3.08 -16.55 14.35
C LEU A 100 -2.36 -16.57 12.98
N ASN A 101 -1.36 -15.71 12.76
CA ASN A 101 -0.68 -15.52 11.47
C ASN A 101 0.86 -15.47 11.57
N THR A 102 1.45 -16.06 12.61
CA THR A 102 2.90 -16.11 12.77
C THR A 102 3.50 -17.41 12.27
N VAL A 103 4.71 -17.33 11.72
CA VAL A 103 5.48 -18.51 11.31
C VAL A 103 6.33 -18.98 12.48
N GLN A 104 6.15 -20.22 12.92
CA GLN A 104 6.97 -20.83 13.96
C GLN A 104 8.19 -21.53 13.36
N PHE A 105 9.36 -21.30 13.92
CA PHE A 105 10.60 -22.01 13.56
C PHE A 105 10.92 -23.06 14.63
N SER A 106 11.22 -24.29 14.21
CA SER A 106 11.65 -25.38 15.10
C SER A 106 12.91 -26.07 14.54
N PRO A 107 14.07 -26.02 15.22
CA PRO A 107 14.34 -25.27 16.44
C PRO A 107 14.15 -23.75 16.24
N PRO A 108 14.06 -22.95 17.32
CA PRO A 108 13.99 -21.50 17.20
C PRO A 108 15.18 -20.90 16.43
N LEU A 109 14.96 -19.72 15.84
CA LEU A 109 16.05 -18.98 15.21
C LEU A 109 17.12 -18.62 16.25
N PRO A 110 18.42 -18.69 15.90
CA PRO A 110 19.50 -18.34 16.82
C PRO A 110 19.43 -16.88 17.30
N ASP A 111 19.95 -16.60 18.50
CA ASP A 111 19.90 -15.28 19.13
C ASP A 111 20.51 -14.15 18.30
N TRP A 112 21.59 -14.43 17.57
CA TRP A 112 22.21 -13.44 16.69
C TRP A 112 21.26 -13.02 15.56
N LYS A 113 20.41 -13.94 15.08
CA LYS A 113 19.44 -13.71 14.00
C LYS A 113 18.23 -12.95 14.53
N THR A 114 17.67 -13.37 15.67
CA THR A 114 16.55 -12.68 16.32
C THR A 114 16.94 -11.26 16.73
N SER A 115 18.13 -11.08 17.30
CA SER A 115 18.66 -9.75 17.66
C SER A 115 18.82 -8.83 16.44
N ALA A 116 19.29 -9.36 15.31
CA ALA A 116 19.34 -8.59 14.07
C ALA A 116 17.94 -8.22 13.55
N ILE A 117 16.98 -9.16 13.58
CA ILE A 117 15.58 -8.91 13.22
C ILE A 117 14.97 -7.80 14.09
N GLN A 118 15.28 -7.77 15.39
CA GLN A 118 14.74 -6.74 16.29
C GLN A 118 15.33 -5.36 16.01
N ARG A 119 16.65 -5.26 15.79
CA ARG A 119 17.32 -3.97 15.54
C ARG A 119 16.93 -3.31 14.21
N LEU A 120 16.60 -4.09 13.19
CA LEU A 120 16.24 -3.54 11.88
C LEU A 120 14.88 -2.83 11.95
N GLY A 121 14.81 -1.58 11.50
CA GLY A 121 13.54 -0.87 11.32
C GLY A 121 12.75 -1.42 10.13
N PHE A 122 11.42 -1.48 10.26
CA PHE A 122 10.52 -1.79 9.15
C PHE A 122 9.49 -0.66 9.07
N GLY A 123 9.64 0.19 8.05
CA GLY A 123 8.79 1.38 7.87
C GLY A 123 7.42 1.04 7.28
N ASN A 124 6.50 1.98 7.40
CA ASN A 124 5.17 1.89 6.79
C ASN A 124 4.93 3.04 5.81
N LEU A 125 4.36 2.72 4.65
CA LEU A 125 4.02 3.66 3.58
C LEU A 125 2.82 3.11 2.81
N ASN A 126 1.72 3.83 2.86
CA ASN A 126 0.49 3.48 2.16
C ASN A 126 0.30 4.30 0.89
N LYS A 127 -0.50 3.75 -0.02
CA LYS A 127 -0.81 4.35 -1.31
C LYS A 127 -2.31 4.31 -1.53
N VAL A 128 -2.91 5.46 -1.82
CA VAL A 128 -4.31 5.57 -2.19
C VAL A 128 -4.39 5.76 -3.70
N VAL A 129 -5.11 4.86 -4.39
CA VAL A 129 -5.32 4.93 -5.85
C VAL A 129 -6.67 5.61 -6.08
N LEU A 130 -6.66 6.76 -6.74
CA LEU A 130 -7.85 7.56 -7.04
C LEU A 130 -8.12 7.50 -8.54
N CYS A 131 -9.22 6.88 -8.93
CA CYS A 131 -9.66 6.77 -10.33
C CYS A 131 -10.76 7.80 -10.60
N PHE A 132 -10.59 8.60 -11.65
CA PHE A 132 -11.54 9.65 -12.04
C PHE A 132 -12.07 9.40 -13.45
N GLU A 133 -13.14 10.09 -13.84
CA GLU A 133 -13.67 10.03 -15.22
C GLU A 133 -12.80 10.84 -16.20
N ARG A 134 -12.24 11.97 -15.74
CA ARG A 134 -11.40 12.87 -16.54
C ARG A 134 -10.24 13.47 -15.74
N ILE A 135 -9.19 13.86 -16.45
CA ILE A 135 -8.04 14.56 -15.88
C ILE A 135 -8.43 16.02 -15.60
N PHE A 136 -8.30 16.46 -14.34
CA PHE A 136 -8.52 17.86 -13.93
C PHE A 136 -7.26 18.52 -13.35
N TRP A 137 -6.16 17.78 -13.25
CA TRP A 137 -4.84 18.27 -12.84
C TRP A 137 -3.98 18.63 -14.05
N ASN A 138 -2.83 19.26 -13.82
CA ASN A 138 -1.86 19.55 -14.89
C ASN A 138 -1.27 18.24 -15.46
N PRO A 139 -1.52 17.89 -16.74
CA PRO A 139 -1.01 16.65 -17.33
C PRO A 139 0.51 16.61 -17.51
N GLN A 140 1.17 17.78 -17.52
CA GLN A 140 2.63 17.89 -17.66
C GLN A 140 3.37 17.69 -16.33
N ALA A 141 2.66 17.79 -15.20
CA ALA A 141 3.23 17.53 -13.89
C ALA A 141 3.11 16.03 -13.56
N ASN A 142 4.26 15.36 -13.38
CA ASN A 142 4.30 13.96 -12.95
C ASN A 142 3.97 13.80 -11.45
N LEU A 143 4.18 14.85 -10.66
CA LEU A 143 3.92 14.87 -9.23
C LEU A 143 3.60 16.29 -8.74
N PHE A 144 2.82 16.38 -7.67
CA PHE A 144 2.60 17.61 -6.92
C PHE A 144 2.43 17.30 -5.43
N GLY A 145 2.85 18.23 -4.58
CA GLY A 145 2.85 18.07 -3.13
C GLY A 145 1.66 18.77 -2.46
N HIS A 146 1.26 18.25 -1.31
CA HIS A 146 0.34 18.87 -0.36
C HIS A 146 1.08 19.05 0.96
N VAL A 147 1.16 20.28 1.45
CA VAL A 147 1.80 20.59 2.74
C VAL A 147 0.73 20.48 3.82
N GLY A 148 0.86 19.48 4.69
CA GLY A 148 -0.03 19.30 5.83
C GLY A 148 0.07 20.47 6.82
N SER A 149 -1.05 20.78 7.48
CA SER A 149 -1.15 21.91 8.42
C SER A 149 -0.38 21.72 9.73
N THR A 150 -0.02 20.48 10.08
CA THR A 150 0.69 20.18 11.33
C THR A 150 1.85 19.21 11.10
N THR A 151 2.83 19.24 12.01
CA THR A 151 3.94 18.27 12.00
C THR A 151 3.45 16.83 12.13
N ALA A 152 2.36 16.60 12.88
CA ALA A 152 1.78 15.27 13.06
C ALA A 152 1.13 14.73 11.77
N SER A 153 0.45 15.59 11.00
CA SER A 153 -0.20 15.22 9.73
C SER A 153 0.67 15.44 8.48
N ARG A 154 1.96 15.74 8.63
CA ARG A 154 2.87 16.04 7.48
C ARG A 154 3.00 14.91 6.46
N GLY A 155 2.71 13.67 6.86
CA GLY A 155 2.75 12.49 6.00
C GLY A 155 1.40 12.07 5.44
N GLU A 156 0.33 12.78 5.79
CA GLU A 156 -1.03 12.49 5.34
C GLU A 156 -1.26 13.06 3.92
N LEU A 157 -1.42 12.17 2.93
CA LEU A 157 -1.71 12.55 1.54
C LEU A 157 -0.76 13.64 0.99
N PHE A 158 0.50 13.61 1.42
CA PHE A 158 1.45 14.70 1.23
C PHE A 158 1.99 14.80 -0.21
N LEU A 159 1.85 13.74 -1.01
CA LEU A 159 2.38 13.67 -2.37
C LEU A 159 1.44 12.91 -3.30
N PHE A 160 1.15 13.49 -4.45
CA PHE A 160 0.30 12.91 -5.49
C PHE A 160 1.11 12.67 -6.75
N TRP A 161 0.95 11.49 -7.36
CA TRP A 161 1.62 11.10 -8.59
C TRP A 161 0.61 10.95 -9.73
N ASN A 162 0.95 11.54 -10.86
CA ASN A 162 0.26 11.43 -12.15
C ASN A 162 1.20 10.74 -13.14
N LEU A 163 1.18 9.42 -13.17
CA LEU A 163 2.15 8.62 -13.94
C LEU A 163 1.51 7.75 -15.03
N TYR A 164 0.19 7.65 -15.02
CA TYR A 164 -0.57 6.85 -15.96
C TYR A 164 -1.19 7.73 -17.04
N LYS A 165 -1.43 7.15 -18.22
CA LYS A 165 -2.17 7.83 -19.29
C LYS A 165 -3.67 7.91 -19.00
N ALA A 166 -4.16 7.11 -18.06
CA ALA A 166 -5.52 7.13 -17.57
C ALA A 166 -5.70 8.21 -16.48
N PRO A 167 -6.94 8.70 -16.26
CA PRO A 167 -7.29 9.64 -15.19
C PRO A 167 -7.15 9.00 -13.80
N VAL A 168 -5.92 8.70 -13.39
CA VAL A 168 -5.59 8.07 -12.10
C VAL A 168 -4.54 8.90 -11.37
N LEU A 169 -4.85 9.30 -10.14
CA LEU A 169 -3.88 9.84 -9.20
C LEU A 169 -3.51 8.81 -8.15
N LEU A 170 -2.26 8.83 -7.74
CA LEU A 170 -1.75 7.99 -6.65
C LEU A 170 -1.29 8.91 -5.51
N ALA A 171 -1.99 8.91 -4.39
CA ALA A 171 -1.61 9.67 -3.21
C ALA A 171 -0.74 8.81 -2.27
N LEU A 172 0.27 9.42 -1.65
CA LEU A 172 1.15 8.76 -0.70
C LEU A 172 0.81 9.14 0.73
N VAL A 173 0.91 8.15 1.60
CA VAL A 173 0.78 8.30 3.04
C VAL A 173 2.02 7.74 3.70
N ALA A 174 2.71 8.55 4.50
CA ALA A 174 3.98 8.18 5.12
C ALA A 174 4.05 8.54 6.61
N GLY A 175 5.05 7.99 7.29
CA GLY A 175 5.34 8.31 8.70
C GLY A 175 4.22 7.86 9.63
N GLU A 176 3.99 8.62 10.71
CA GLU A 176 2.97 8.32 11.72
C GLU A 176 1.55 8.28 11.11
N ALA A 177 1.28 9.12 10.11
CA ALA A 177 -0.01 9.15 9.41
C ALA A 177 -0.33 7.81 8.70
N ALA A 178 0.68 7.04 8.28
CA ALA A 178 0.46 5.74 7.64
C ALA A 178 -0.17 4.72 8.58
N ALA A 179 0.31 4.66 9.83
CA ALA A 179 -0.25 3.76 10.84
C ALA A 179 -1.63 4.22 11.33
N ILE A 180 -1.86 5.52 11.42
CA ILE A 180 -3.16 6.07 11.84
C ILE A 180 -4.21 5.80 10.77
N MET A 181 -3.92 6.08 9.49
CA MET A 181 -4.90 5.93 8.41
C MET A 181 -5.24 4.47 8.07
N GLU A 182 -4.46 3.47 8.48
CA GLU A 182 -4.87 2.06 8.36
C GLU A 182 -6.09 1.71 9.22
N ASN A 183 -6.34 2.47 10.29
CA ASN A 183 -7.48 2.27 11.19
C ASN A 183 -8.68 3.13 10.80
N VAL A 184 -8.59 3.87 9.70
CA VAL A 184 -9.65 4.73 9.17
C VAL A 184 -10.30 4.02 7.99
N THR A 185 -11.61 4.09 7.86
CA THR A 185 -12.31 3.45 6.74
C THR A 185 -11.99 4.13 5.42
N ASP A 186 -12.03 3.36 4.33
CA ASP A 186 -11.79 3.86 2.98
C ASP A 186 -12.69 5.07 2.65
N ASP A 187 -13.96 5.07 3.09
CA ASP A 187 -14.89 6.19 2.88
C ASP A 187 -14.50 7.47 3.61
N VAL A 188 -13.74 7.39 4.71
CA VAL A 188 -13.26 8.56 5.46
C VAL A 188 -11.89 9.02 4.92
N ILE A 189 -11.06 8.10 4.43
CA ILE A 189 -9.83 8.43 3.68
C ILE A 189 -10.20 9.12 2.35
N VAL A 190 -11.23 8.61 1.68
CA VAL A 190 -11.89 9.21 0.52
C VAL A 190 -12.86 10.32 0.94
N GLY A 191 -13.18 10.50 2.22
CA GLY A 191 -14.12 11.51 2.73
C GLY A 191 -13.62 12.96 2.64
N ARG A 192 -12.36 13.16 2.21
CA ARG A 192 -11.85 14.44 1.67
C ARG A 192 -12.19 14.62 0.17
N VAL A 193 -12.98 13.72 -0.40
CA VAL A 193 -13.44 13.63 -1.79
C VAL A 193 -14.96 13.59 -1.77
N PHE A 194 -15.56 14.32 -2.71
CA PHE A 194 -17.00 14.56 -2.78
C PHE A 194 -17.59 13.76 -3.94
N PHE A 195 -18.78 13.20 -3.75
CA PHE A 195 -19.43 12.34 -4.71
C PHE A 195 -20.52 13.09 -5.48
N ALA A 196 -20.22 13.41 -6.74
CA ALA A 196 -21.17 13.94 -7.72
C ALA A 196 -21.41 12.90 -8.82
N GLY A 197 -22.58 12.95 -9.46
CA GLY A 197 -22.99 12.03 -10.52
C GLY A 197 -24.50 11.78 -10.49
N GLU A 198 -25.06 11.29 -11.59
CA GLU A 198 -26.51 11.06 -11.70
C GLU A 198 -27.07 10.13 -10.61
N HIS A 199 -26.25 9.23 -10.07
CA HIS A 199 -26.62 8.29 -9.02
C HIS A 199 -26.59 8.91 -7.62
N THR A 200 -26.19 10.18 -7.48
CA THR A 200 -26.06 10.86 -6.17
C THR A 200 -27.09 11.98 -5.98
N ILE A 201 -28.12 12.09 -6.84
CA ILE A 201 -29.22 13.05 -6.67
C ILE A 201 -30.60 12.36 -6.72
N ARG A 202 -31.24 12.30 -5.55
CA ARG A 202 -32.46 11.50 -5.33
C ARG A 202 -33.66 11.91 -6.21
N ASN A 203 -33.78 13.20 -6.50
CA ASN A 203 -34.94 13.72 -7.22
C ASN A 203 -34.82 13.57 -8.74
N TYR A 204 -33.60 13.32 -9.24
CA TYR A 204 -33.30 13.25 -10.67
C TYR A 204 -32.24 12.18 -10.98
N PRO A 205 -32.48 10.90 -10.63
CA PRO A 205 -31.52 9.84 -10.89
C PRO A 205 -31.48 9.50 -12.38
N ALA A 206 -30.36 8.96 -12.85
CA ALA A 206 -30.20 8.47 -14.24
C ALA A 206 -30.36 9.54 -15.34
N THR A 207 -30.18 10.83 -15.02
CA THR A 207 -30.31 11.92 -15.99
C THR A 207 -29.09 12.83 -16.04
N VAL A 208 -28.85 13.39 -17.23
CA VAL A 208 -27.78 14.37 -17.48
C VAL A 208 -27.95 15.63 -16.62
N HIS A 209 -29.19 16.10 -16.45
CA HIS A 209 -29.45 17.25 -15.56
C HIS A 209 -29.26 16.89 -14.07
N GLY A 210 -29.52 15.65 -13.68
CA GLY A 210 -29.21 15.15 -12.33
C GLY A 210 -27.71 15.14 -12.06
N ALA A 211 -26.92 14.62 -12.99
CA ALA A 211 -25.47 14.69 -12.92
C ALA A 211 -24.96 16.14 -12.79
N PHE A 212 -25.48 17.06 -13.61
CA PHE A 212 -25.13 18.48 -13.54
C PHE A 212 -25.43 19.12 -12.18
N LEU A 213 -26.64 18.92 -11.65
CA LEU A 213 -27.08 19.51 -10.37
C LEU A 213 -26.31 18.94 -9.17
N SER A 214 -26.01 17.63 -9.18
CA SER A 214 -25.17 17.02 -8.14
C SER A 214 -23.74 17.56 -8.16
N GLY A 215 -23.21 17.90 -9.34
CA GLY A 215 -21.92 18.56 -9.50
C GLY A 215 -21.89 19.95 -8.89
N LEU A 216 -22.91 20.78 -9.14
CA LEU A 216 -23.04 22.10 -8.51
C LEU A 216 -23.14 22.01 -6.98
N ARG A 217 -23.88 21.00 -6.47
CA ARG A 217 -24.03 20.75 -5.03
C ARG A 217 -22.70 20.45 -4.36
N GLU A 218 -21.93 19.51 -4.89
CA GLU A 218 -20.63 19.18 -4.30
C GLU A 218 -19.61 20.31 -4.48
N ALA A 219 -19.64 21.03 -5.61
CA ALA A 219 -18.79 22.20 -5.82
C ALA A 219 -19.05 23.31 -4.78
N SER A 220 -20.31 23.56 -4.42
CA SER A 220 -20.67 24.52 -3.37
C SER A 220 -20.19 24.05 -1.99
N ARG A 221 -20.34 22.76 -1.66
CA ARG A 221 -19.86 22.19 -0.39
C ARG A 221 -18.35 22.28 -0.23
N ILE A 222 -17.63 22.02 -1.32
CA ILE A 222 -16.18 22.18 -1.39
C ILE A 222 -15.81 23.65 -1.15
N ALA A 223 -16.48 24.58 -1.83
CA ALA A 223 -16.22 26.01 -1.69
C ALA A 223 -16.50 26.51 -0.26
N ASP A 224 -17.61 26.10 0.36
CA ASP A 224 -17.95 26.47 1.73
C ASP A 224 -16.92 25.95 2.75
N GLN A 225 -16.38 24.73 2.55
CA GLN A 225 -15.35 24.16 3.44
C GLN A 225 -13.96 24.76 3.24
N ILE A 226 -13.64 25.22 2.03
CA ILE A 226 -12.30 25.74 1.71
C ILE A 226 -12.20 27.25 1.90
N ILE A 227 -13.25 27.99 1.55
CA ILE A 227 -13.23 29.46 1.43
C ILE A 227 -14.06 30.11 2.56
N GLY A 228 -14.96 29.36 3.20
CA GLY A 228 -15.98 29.90 4.10
C GLY A 228 -17.12 30.58 3.31
N ASN A 229 -18.35 30.55 3.83
CA ASN A 229 -19.53 31.07 3.13
C ASN A 229 -19.68 32.60 3.33
N PRO A 230 -19.48 33.44 2.29
CA PRO A 230 -19.54 34.89 2.41
C PRO A 230 -20.98 35.45 2.51
N CYS A 231 -22.01 34.63 2.37
CA CYS A 231 -23.42 35.04 2.37
C CYS A 231 -24.19 34.62 3.64
N MET A 232 -23.55 33.95 4.60
CA MET A 232 -24.14 33.75 5.92
C MET A 232 -23.91 34.99 6.77
N PRO A 233 -24.95 35.61 7.37
CA PRO A 233 -24.75 36.72 8.30
C PRO A 233 -23.86 36.23 9.44
N GLN A 234 -22.78 36.96 9.72
CA GLN A 234 -21.98 36.68 10.91
C GLN A 234 -22.86 36.88 12.15
N PRO A 235 -22.73 36.03 13.18
CA PRO A 235 -23.51 36.19 14.40
C PRO A 235 -23.21 37.57 15.00
N ALA A 236 -24.26 38.35 15.25
CA ALA A 236 -24.14 39.66 15.88
C ALA A 236 -23.55 39.50 17.29
N GLU A 237 -22.51 40.29 17.59
CA GLU A 237 -22.05 40.54 18.97
C GLU A 237 -23.07 41.37 19.75
#